data_AF-A0A967WH37-F1
#
_entry.id   AF-A0A967WH37-F1
#
_cell.length_a   1.000
_cell.length_b   1.000
_cell.length_c   1.000
_cell.angle_alpha   90.00
_cell.angle_beta   90.00
_cell.angle_gamma   90.00
#
_symmetry.space_group_name_H-M   'P 1'
#
loop_
_entity.id
_entity.type
_entity.pdbx_description
1 polymer ?
#
loop_
_entity_poly.entity_id
_entity_poly.type
_entity_poly.pdbx_seq_one_letter_code
_entity_poly.pdbx_strand_id
1 'polypeptide(L)'
;MTWPVYDGVDYSRLGNWDQWLGFFARPQAVQGWAGVYDEGAKHGVVRVFPHQVAEGVKGFAMGWSNPIDASNWTDLPYTYYVELHSGPSPTFWDSLTLDAGQSLEWSETWMPLQGLPALTMANAELALGVKAFGQDLQVAVQVTGQHSDLSVRIWRRSDCDLLAQYDGVSVDPGGTFAQTLTGTGLDEKQAVLGVLENEKLLAASDLVGCPRYSIHLPHVSQ
;
A
#
# COMPACT_ATOMS: atom_id res chain seq x y z
N MET A 1 -12.59 -15.83 -10.45
CA MET A 1 -13.14 -14.53 -9.99
C MET A 1 -12.24 -13.41 -10.47
N THR A 2 -12.78 -12.23 -10.69
CA THR A 2 -11.99 -11.00 -10.80
C THR A 2 -11.71 -10.48 -9.39
N TRP A 3 -10.47 -10.15 -9.09
CA TRP A 3 -10.09 -9.48 -7.85
C TRP A 3 -9.73 -8.02 -8.14
N PRO A 4 -10.06 -7.06 -7.26
CA PRO A 4 -10.82 -7.24 -6.02
C PRO A 4 -12.34 -7.20 -6.19
N VAL A 5 -12.85 -6.88 -7.39
CA VAL A 5 -14.29 -6.74 -7.65
C VAL A 5 -14.87 -8.04 -8.21
N TYR A 6 -15.82 -8.64 -7.50
CA TYR A 6 -16.55 -9.84 -7.92
C TYR A 6 -18.06 -9.60 -7.78
N ASP A 7 -18.84 -9.91 -8.82
CA ASP A 7 -20.29 -9.67 -8.90
C ASP A 7 -20.71 -8.23 -8.50
N GLY A 8 -19.88 -7.24 -8.87
CA GLY A 8 -20.10 -5.82 -8.58
C GLY A 8 -19.74 -5.38 -7.16
N VAL A 9 -19.26 -6.28 -6.32
CA VAL A 9 -18.83 -5.99 -4.94
C VAL A 9 -17.30 -5.92 -4.88
N ASP A 10 -16.78 -4.83 -4.32
CA ASP A 10 -15.35 -4.66 -4.07
C ASP A 10 -14.94 -5.33 -2.75
N TYR A 11 -14.32 -6.51 -2.84
CA TYR A 11 -13.87 -7.26 -1.67
C TYR A 11 -12.54 -6.77 -1.08
N SER A 12 -11.90 -5.74 -1.66
CA SER A 12 -10.79 -5.06 -0.98
C SER A 12 -11.27 -4.22 0.22
N ARG A 13 -12.57 -3.95 0.32
CA ARG A 13 -13.20 -3.21 1.40
C ARG A 13 -13.83 -4.15 2.42
N LEU A 14 -13.28 -4.20 3.63
CA LEU A 14 -13.81 -5.04 4.71
C LEU A 14 -15.31 -4.75 4.98
N GLY A 15 -15.73 -3.48 4.88
CA GLY A 15 -17.13 -3.09 5.04
C GLY A 15 -18.12 -3.76 4.08
N ASN A 16 -17.64 -4.40 3.00
CA ASN A 16 -18.46 -5.14 2.05
C ASN A 16 -18.57 -6.64 2.36
N TRP A 17 -17.93 -7.13 3.43
CA TRP A 17 -17.88 -8.56 3.74
C TRP A 17 -19.06 -8.97 4.61
N ASP A 18 -19.89 -9.90 4.14
CA ASP A 18 -20.97 -10.45 4.96
C ASP A 18 -20.38 -11.28 6.12
N GLN A 19 -19.69 -12.36 5.79
CA GLN A 19 -19.01 -13.23 6.76
C GLN A 19 -17.48 -13.14 6.63
N TRP A 20 -16.78 -13.97 7.38
CA TRP A 20 -15.33 -14.11 7.27
C TRP A 20 -14.90 -14.43 5.83
N LEU A 21 -13.76 -13.88 5.44
CA LEU A 21 -13.13 -14.20 4.17
C LEU A 21 -11.63 -14.33 4.39
N GLY A 22 -11.08 -15.45 3.94
CA GLY A 22 -9.64 -15.66 3.79
C GLY A 22 -9.30 -15.74 2.32
N PHE A 23 -8.27 -15.02 1.89
CA PHE A 23 -7.84 -15.02 0.49
C PHE A 23 -6.33 -14.97 0.38
N PHE A 24 -5.82 -15.41 -0.76
CA PHE A 24 -4.41 -15.39 -1.11
C PHE A 24 -4.23 -14.61 -2.41
N ALA A 25 -3.10 -13.90 -2.54
CA ALA A 25 -2.65 -13.45 -3.86
C ALA A 25 -2.37 -14.69 -4.72
N ARG A 26 -3.02 -14.79 -5.89
CA ARG A 26 -2.90 -15.93 -6.81
C ARG A 26 -2.58 -15.46 -8.23
N PRO A 27 -1.68 -16.15 -8.97
CA PRO A 27 -0.95 -17.35 -8.56
C PRO A 27 0.12 -17.11 -7.49
N GLN A 28 0.60 -15.87 -7.34
CA GLN A 28 1.52 -15.40 -6.31
C GLN A 28 1.41 -13.87 -6.18
N ALA A 29 2.09 -13.26 -5.21
CA ALA A 29 2.22 -11.82 -5.13
C ALA A 29 2.95 -11.25 -6.36
N VAL A 30 2.39 -10.21 -6.96
CA VAL A 30 2.97 -9.51 -8.13
C VAL A 30 3.50 -8.12 -7.80
N GLN A 31 3.31 -7.67 -6.56
CA GLN A 31 3.81 -6.40 -6.04
C GLN A 31 4.73 -6.71 -4.85
N GLY A 32 5.75 -5.87 -4.65
CA GLY A 32 6.67 -5.97 -3.52
C GLY A 32 6.11 -5.44 -2.18
N TRP A 33 4.81 -5.24 -2.07
CA TRP A 33 4.16 -4.76 -0.86
C TRP A 33 2.71 -5.24 -0.75
N ALA A 34 2.21 -5.29 0.49
CA ALA A 34 0.80 -5.54 0.80
C ALA A 34 0.47 -4.87 2.13
N GLY A 35 -0.74 -4.35 2.29
CA GLY A 35 -1.12 -3.65 3.51
C GLY A 35 -2.60 -3.73 3.83
N VAL A 36 -2.91 -3.41 5.08
CA VAL A 36 -4.26 -3.20 5.61
C VAL A 36 -4.32 -1.79 6.17
N TYR A 37 -5.35 -1.04 5.80
CA TYR A 37 -5.44 0.37 6.14
C TYR A 37 -6.88 0.76 6.44
N ASP A 38 -7.10 1.38 7.59
CA ASP A 38 -8.36 1.99 7.97
C ASP A 38 -8.33 3.46 7.55
N GLU A 39 -9.07 3.80 6.50
CA GLU A 39 -9.18 5.18 5.99
C GLU A 39 -9.86 6.12 7.00
N GLY A 40 -10.74 5.60 7.86
CA GLY A 40 -11.45 6.39 8.88
C GLY A 40 -10.56 6.72 10.08
N ALA A 41 -9.83 5.72 10.57
CA ALA A 41 -8.85 5.91 11.65
C ALA A 41 -7.53 6.52 11.18
N LYS A 42 -7.28 6.52 9.85
CA LYS A 42 -6.02 6.90 9.22
C LYS A 42 -4.82 6.15 9.80
N HIS A 43 -5.00 4.87 10.09
CA HIS A 43 -3.96 4.00 10.60
C HIS A 43 -3.98 2.65 9.87
N GLY A 44 -2.84 1.99 9.85
CA GLY A 44 -2.74 0.65 9.31
C GLY A 44 -1.36 0.07 9.45
N VAL A 45 -1.10 -0.98 8.69
CA VAL A 45 0.22 -1.57 8.57
C VAL A 45 0.43 -2.02 7.14
N VAL A 46 1.65 -1.85 6.65
CA VAL A 46 2.08 -2.36 5.36
C VAL A 46 3.35 -3.18 5.55
N ARG A 47 3.44 -4.27 4.81
CA ARG A 47 4.66 -5.04 4.63
C ARG A 47 5.25 -4.77 3.26
N VAL A 48 6.57 -4.65 3.18
CA VAL A 48 7.35 -4.54 1.95
C VAL A 48 8.33 -5.69 1.92
N PHE A 49 8.35 -6.44 0.82
CA PHE A 49 9.01 -7.73 0.74
C PHE A 49 9.50 -8.05 -0.69
N PRO A 50 10.54 -8.89 -0.83
CA PRO A 50 10.97 -9.41 -2.12
C PRO A 50 9.97 -10.45 -2.62
N HIS A 51 9.00 -10.04 -3.43
CA HIS A 51 7.91 -10.89 -3.91
C HIS A 51 8.37 -12.08 -4.79
N GLN A 52 9.63 -12.09 -5.24
CA GLN A 52 10.25 -13.24 -5.92
C GLN A 52 10.73 -14.33 -4.96
N VAL A 53 10.76 -14.06 -3.65
CA VAL A 53 11.18 -15.00 -2.59
C VAL A 53 10.04 -15.26 -1.61
N ALA A 54 9.44 -14.18 -1.09
CA ALA A 54 8.27 -14.23 -0.22
C ALA A 54 6.99 -14.08 -1.06
N GLU A 55 6.69 -15.09 -1.87
CA GLU A 55 5.60 -15.09 -2.85
C GLU A 55 4.19 -15.03 -2.24
N GLY A 56 4.06 -15.45 -0.98
CA GLY A 56 2.80 -15.57 -0.26
C GLY A 56 2.33 -14.25 0.34
N VAL A 57 1.08 -13.89 0.01
CA VAL A 57 0.29 -12.86 0.70
C VAL A 57 -1.08 -13.45 1.01
N LYS A 58 -1.43 -13.51 2.30
CA LYS A 58 -2.78 -13.89 2.77
C LYS A 58 -3.41 -12.71 3.50
N GLY A 59 -4.66 -12.42 3.15
CA GLY A 59 -5.55 -11.58 3.93
C GLY A 59 -6.60 -12.44 4.63
N PHE A 60 -6.95 -12.10 5.85
CA PHE A 60 -8.11 -12.67 6.53
C PHE A 60 -8.75 -11.64 7.46
N ALA A 61 -10.07 -11.67 7.55
CA ALA A 61 -10.80 -10.94 8.57
C ALA A 61 -12.09 -11.67 8.92
N MET A 62 -12.66 -11.32 10.07
CA MET A 62 -13.80 -12.01 10.67
C MET A 62 -15.13 -11.77 9.95
N GLY A 63 -15.18 -10.83 9.00
CA GLY A 63 -16.40 -10.34 8.34
C GLY A 63 -16.82 -8.97 8.88
N TRP A 64 -17.91 -8.42 8.34
CA TRP A 64 -18.45 -7.12 8.77
C TRP A 64 -19.92 -7.18 9.14
N SER A 65 -20.80 -7.65 8.25
CA SER A 65 -22.25 -7.68 8.52
C SER A 65 -22.68 -8.83 9.45
N ASN A 66 -22.03 -9.98 9.33
CA ASN A 66 -22.24 -11.18 10.12
C ASN A 66 -20.89 -11.81 10.49
N PRO A 67 -20.07 -11.11 11.31
CA PRO A 67 -18.72 -11.54 11.62
C PRO A 67 -18.71 -12.77 12.55
N ILE A 68 -17.61 -13.51 12.56
CA ILE A 68 -17.33 -14.50 13.61
C ILE A 68 -17.39 -13.79 14.97
N ASP A 69 -18.09 -14.36 15.95
CA ASP A 69 -18.28 -13.72 17.26
C ASP A 69 -16.94 -13.44 17.97
N ALA A 70 -16.73 -12.20 18.43
CA ALA A 70 -15.51 -11.78 19.11
C ALA A 70 -15.22 -12.59 20.40
N SER A 71 -16.25 -13.13 21.05
CA SER A 71 -16.09 -14.00 22.23
C SER A 71 -15.23 -15.25 22.00
N ASN A 72 -14.93 -15.58 20.74
CA ASN A 72 -14.00 -16.66 20.40
C ASN A 72 -12.52 -16.33 20.71
N TRP A 73 -12.14 -15.05 20.88
CA TRP A 73 -10.74 -14.65 21.16
C TRP A 73 -10.58 -13.55 22.20
N THR A 74 -11.65 -12.88 22.61
CA THR A 74 -11.58 -11.73 23.54
C THR A 74 -12.87 -11.63 24.34
N ASP A 75 -12.77 -11.09 25.54
CA ASP A 75 -13.90 -10.80 26.44
C ASP A 75 -14.48 -9.39 26.23
N LEU A 76 -13.85 -8.58 25.36
CA LEU A 76 -14.33 -7.25 25.01
C LEU A 76 -15.26 -7.28 23.79
N PRO A 77 -16.50 -6.80 23.91
CA PRO A 77 -17.44 -6.80 22.79
C PRO A 77 -16.94 -5.87 21.68
N TYR A 78 -17.23 -6.26 20.43
CA TYR A 78 -16.89 -5.50 19.22
C TYR A 78 -15.39 -5.23 19.00
N THR A 79 -14.51 -6.06 19.56
CA THR A 79 -13.06 -5.97 19.31
C THR A 79 -12.64 -7.00 18.25
N TYR A 80 -12.46 -6.50 17.03
CA TYR A 80 -12.11 -7.29 15.85
C TYR A 80 -10.70 -6.95 15.36
N TYR A 81 -10.13 -7.86 14.57
CA TYR A 81 -8.84 -7.67 13.93
C TYR A 81 -8.87 -8.18 12.49
N VAL A 82 -7.85 -7.75 11.74
CA VAL A 82 -7.55 -8.25 10.41
C VAL A 82 -6.17 -8.90 10.46
N GLU A 83 -5.99 -9.96 9.69
CA GLU A 83 -4.72 -10.65 9.55
C GLU A 83 -4.13 -10.37 8.17
N LEU A 84 -2.84 -10.04 8.16
CA LEU A 84 -2.01 -9.99 6.97
C LEU A 84 -0.84 -10.94 7.19
N HIS A 85 -0.68 -11.94 6.33
CA HIS A 85 0.41 -12.91 6.46
C HIS A 85 1.42 -12.80 5.32
N SER A 86 2.64 -13.23 5.65
CA SER A 86 3.77 -13.43 4.75
C SER A 86 4.16 -14.90 4.69
N GLY A 87 4.81 -15.29 3.60
CA GLY A 87 5.42 -16.62 3.48
C GLY A 87 6.06 -16.84 2.11
N PRO A 88 6.93 -17.84 1.98
CA PRO A 88 7.55 -18.20 0.70
C PRO A 88 6.65 -19.05 -0.19
N SER A 89 5.64 -19.73 0.37
CA SER A 89 4.63 -20.44 -0.41
C SER A 89 3.51 -19.49 -0.86
N PRO A 90 3.04 -19.54 -2.12
CA PRO A 90 1.94 -18.70 -2.58
C PRO A 90 0.65 -18.89 -1.77
N THR A 91 0.36 -20.12 -1.34
CA THR A 91 -0.77 -20.45 -0.47
C THR A 91 -0.43 -21.47 0.61
N PHE A 92 -1.36 -21.68 1.54
CA PHE A 92 -1.27 -22.77 2.54
C PHE A 92 -1.42 -24.18 1.94
N TRP A 93 -1.82 -24.31 0.67
CA TRP A 93 -1.89 -25.61 -0.02
C TRP A 93 -0.63 -25.92 -0.82
N ASP A 94 0.26 -24.94 -0.98
CA ASP A 94 1.53 -25.12 -1.67
C ASP A 94 2.62 -25.52 -0.67
N SER A 95 3.48 -26.45 -1.09
CA SER A 95 4.60 -26.92 -0.28
C SER A 95 5.92 -26.40 -0.84
N LEU A 96 6.78 -25.90 0.04
CA LEU A 96 8.18 -25.61 -0.25
C LEU A 96 9.04 -26.71 0.38
N THR A 97 9.97 -27.28 -0.38
CA THR A 97 10.95 -28.26 0.12
C THR A 97 12.32 -27.61 0.19
N LEU A 98 13.04 -27.84 1.29
CA LEU A 98 14.45 -27.51 1.44
C LEU A 98 15.24 -28.81 1.49
N ASP A 99 16.19 -28.98 0.57
CA ASP A 99 17.09 -30.13 0.57
C ASP A 99 18.07 -30.08 1.76
N ALA A 100 18.74 -31.20 2.03
CA ALA A 100 19.74 -31.28 3.09
C ALA A 100 20.86 -30.24 2.88
N GLY A 101 21.03 -29.33 3.83
CA GLY A 101 22.01 -28.25 3.77
C GLY A 101 21.55 -27.00 3.02
N GLN A 102 20.33 -26.97 2.49
CA GLN A 102 19.75 -25.78 1.87
C GLN A 102 19.20 -24.81 2.92
N SER A 103 19.34 -23.50 2.68
CA SER A 103 18.66 -22.44 3.42
C SER A 103 17.79 -21.58 2.48
N LEU A 104 16.75 -20.99 3.03
CA LEU A 104 15.96 -19.94 2.40
C LEU A 104 15.83 -18.79 3.38
N GLU A 105 16.18 -17.59 2.91
CA GLU A 105 16.17 -16.38 3.71
C GLU A 105 15.58 -15.23 2.90
N TRP A 106 14.85 -14.35 3.57
CA TRP A 106 14.44 -13.07 3.02
C TRP A 106 14.35 -12.04 4.15
N SER A 107 14.30 -10.77 3.78
CA SER A 107 14.01 -9.66 4.70
C SER A 107 12.75 -8.96 4.25
N GLU A 108 11.94 -8.52 5.20
CA GLU A 108 10.76 -7.70 4.94
C GLU A 108 10.68 -6.56 5.96
N THR A 109 10.13 -5.43 5.52
CA THR A 109 9.91 -4.26 6.36
C THR A 109 8.43 -4.17 6.70
N TRP A 110 8.10 -4.11 7.99
CA TRP A 110 6.76 -3.86 8.49
C TRP A 110 6.67 -2.43 9.00
N MET A 111 5.80 -1.63 8.39
CA MET A 111 5.67 -0.20 8.66
C MET A 111 4.28 0.09 9.23
N PRO A 112 4.19 0.56 10.49
CA PRO A 112 2.98 1.18 11.00
C PRO A 112 2.67 2.43 10.17
N LEU A 113 1.45 2.52 9.67
CA LEU A 113 1.00 3.64 8.86
C LEU A 113 0.14 4.60 9.65
N GLN A 114 0.32 5.89 9.40
CA GLN A 114 -0.47 6.96 10.00
C GLN A 114 -0.64 8.17 9.09
N GLY A 115 -1.84 8.76 9.12
CA GLY A 115 -2.12 10.04 8.49
C GLY A 115 -2.26 10.03 6.97
N LEU A 116 -2.19 8.86 6.32
CA LEU A 116 -2.48 8.72 4.90
C LEU A 116 -4.00 8.84 4.64
N PRO A 117 -4.45 9.43 3.52
CA PRO A 117 -5.87 9.45 3.17
C PRO A 117 -6.36 8.09 2.63
N ALA A 118 -5.43 7.31 2.08
CA ALA A 118 -5.58 5.90 1.69
C ALA A 118 -4.18 5.29 1.56
N LEU A 119 -4.05 3.97 1.49
CA LEU A 119 -2.79 3.33 1.11
C LEU A 119 -2.82 3.02 -0.38
N THR A 120 -1.97 3.69 -1.17
CA THR A 120 -1.94 3.54 -2.64
C THR A 120 -0.69 2.79 -3.12
N MET A 121 0.44 2.98 -2.45
CA MET A 121 1.70 2.32 -2.76
C MET A 121 2.63 2.35 -1.54
N ALA A 122 3.50 1.37 -1.38
CA ALA A 122 4.61 1.43 -0.43
C ALA A 122 5.87 0.77 -0.96
N ASN A 123 7.02 1.24 -0.48
CA ASN A 123 8.32 0.59 -0.59
C ASN A 123 9.06 0.70 0.76
N ALA A 124 10.32 0.26 0.84
CA ALA A 124 11.04 0.21 2.10
C ALA A 124 11.34 1.60 2.70
N GLU A 125 11.30 2.65 1.89
CA GLU A 125 11.62 4.03 2.28
C GLU A 125 10.36 4.80 2.70
N LEU A 126 9.21 4.54 2.05
CA LEU A 126 8.01 5.34 2.26
C LEU A 126 6.71 4.63 1.84
N ALA A 127 5.59 5.19 2.31
CA ALA A 127 4.24 4.87 1.87
C ALA A 127 3.54 6.11 1.33
N LEU A 128 2.76 5.92 0.26
CA LEU A 128 2.01 6.96 -0.43
C LEU A 128 0.51 6.73 -0.27
N GLY A 129 -0.21 7.84 -0.12
CA GLY A 129 -1.67 7.85 -0.14
C GLY A 129 -2.22 8.90 -1.08
N VAL A 130 -3.16 8.50 -1.92
CA VAL A 130 -3.92 9.37 -2.83
C VAL A 130 -5.39 9.01 -2.71
N LYS A 131 -6.25 9.99 -2.45
CA LYS A 131 -7.70 9.78 -2.35
C LYS A 131 -8.46 11.03 -2.78
N ALA A 132 -9.48 10.85 -3.62
CA ALA A 132 -10.41 11.92 -3.94
C ALA A 132 -11.53 12.05 -2.89
N PHE A 133 -11.88 13.29 -2.55
CA PHE A 133 -13.01 13.64 -1.69
C PHE A 133 -13.79 14.76 -2.37
N GLY A 134 -14.87 14.40 -3.08
CA GLY A 134 -15.66 15.36 -3.85
C GLY A 134 -14.86 15.94 -5.01
N GLN A 135 -14.52 17.24 -4.94
CA GLN A 135 -13.70 17.93 -5.94
C GLN A 135 -12.22 18.02 -5.55
N ASP A 136 -11.88 17.58 -4.33
CA ASP A 136 -10.55 17.74 -3.77
C ASP A 136 -9.78 16.43 -3.84
N LEU A 137 -8.46 16.53 -3.98
CA LEU A 137 -7.54 15.41 -3.96
C LEU A 137 -6.65 15.51 -2.72
N GLN A 138 -6.76 14.54 -1.81
CA GLN A 138 -5.86 14.42 -0.67
C GLN A 138 -4.69 13.53 -1.04
N VAL A 139 -3.48 13.99 -0.70
CA VAL A 139 -2.24 13.25 -0.89
C VAL A 139 -1.42 13.24 0.39
N ALA A 140 -0.72 12.14 0.64
CA ALA A 140 0.22 12.07 1.75
C ALA A 140 1.39 11.13 1.46
N VAL A 141 2.51 11.41 2.13
CA VAL A 141 3.76 10.66 2.11
C VAL A 141 4.16 10.42 3.56
N GLN A 142 4.29 9.15 3.96
CA GLN A 142 4.88 8.78 5.24
C GLN A 142 6.22 8.09 4.99
N VAL A 143 7.26 8.48 5.73
CA VAL A 143 8.63 7.98 5.54
C VAL A 143 9.07 7.05 6.67
N THR A 144 9.98 6.12 6.39
CA THR A 144 10.61 5.26 7.40
C THR A 144 11.89 5.85 7.97
N GLY A 145 12.61 6.63 7.15
CA GLY A 145 13.86 7.29 7.50
C GLY A 145 13.73 8.80 7.65
N GLN A 146 14.82 9.44 8.06
CA GLN A 146 14.91 10.90 8.05
C GLN A 146 15.14 11.37 6.62
N HIS A 147 14.28 12.28 6.16
CA HIS A 147 14.50 13.01 4.91
C HIS A 147 14.42 14.51 5.17
N SER A 148 15.36 15.29 4.65
CA SER A 148 15.43 16.73 4.90
C SER A 148 15.16 17.60 3.68
N ASP A 149 15.05 17.01 2.49
CA ASP A 149 14.93 17.74 1.22
C ASP A 149 14.22 16.91 0.14
N LEU A 150 12.99 16.47 0.43
CA LEU A 150 12.15 15.80 -0.56
C LEU A 150 11.50 16.81 -1.52
N SER A 151 11.35 16.40 -2.78
CA SER A 151 10.46 17.03 -3.76
C SER A 151 9.23 16.14 -3.95
N VAL A 152 8.08 16.60 -3.47
CA VAL A 152 6.79 15.92 -3.64
C VAL A 152 6.04 16.56 -4.79
N ARG A 153 5.72 15.77 -5.81
CA ARG A 153 5.12 16.24 -7.07
C ARG A 153 3.85 15.46 -7.36
N ILE A 154 2.81 16.16 -7.82
CA ILE A 154 1.53 15.58 -8.20
C ILE A 154 1.27 15.93 -9.66
N TRP A 155 1.02 14.91 -10.48
CA TRP A 155 0.71 15.05 -11.91
C TRP A 155 -0.69 14.53 -12.24
N ARG A 156 -1.30 15.10 -13.28
CA ARG A 156 -2.45 14.47 -13.93
C ARG A 156 -1.96 13.32 -14.80
N ARG A 157 -2.56 12.14 -14.65
CA ARG A 157 -2.11 10.90 -15.30
C ARG A 157 -2.23 10.94 -16.82
N SER A 158 -3.21 11.65 -17.37
CA SER A 158 -3.53 11.63 -18.80
C SER A 158 -2.44 12.27 -19.68
N ASP A 159 -1.82 13.35 -19.19
CA ASP A 159 -0.93 14.22 -19.95
C ASP A 159 0.39 14.53 -19.21
N CYS A 160 0.52 14.09 -17.96
CA CYS A 160 1.62 14.43 -17.06
C CYS A 160 1.74 15.93 -16.78
N ASP A 161 0.64 16.69 -16.86
CA ASP A 161 0.61 18.07 -16.37
C ASP A 161 0.91 18.07 -14.87
N LEU A 162 1.90 18.89 -14.47
CA LEU A 162 2.22 19.09 -13.06
C LEU A 162 1.13 19.93 -12.40
N LEU A 163 0.41 19.32 -11.46
CA LEU A 163 -0.68 19.94 -10.72
C LEU A 163 -0.17 20.68 -9.48
N ALA A 164 0.82 20.11 -8.80
CA ALA A 164 1.47 20.72 -7.65
C ALA A 164 2.89 20.16 -7.44
N GLN A 165 3.75 20.98 -6.85
CA GLN A 165 5.11 20.61 -6.45
C GLN A 165 5.45 21.29 -5.12
N TYR A 166 6.09 20.52 -4.24
CA TYR A 166 6.56 20.95 -2.93
C TYR A 166 8.00 20.49 -2.76
N ASP A 167 8.93 21.44 -2.73
CA ASP A 167 10.36 21.19 -2.53
C ASP A 167 10.79 21.53 -1.10
N GLY A 168 11.95 21.04 -0.66
CA GLY A 168 12.44 21.28 0.70
C GLY A 168 11.60 20.60 1.78
N VAL A 169 10.87 19.52 1.43
CA VAL A 169 10.02 18.81 2.37
C VAL A 169 10.89 17.97 3.29
N SER A 170 10.93 18.36 4.58
CA SER A 170 11.60 17.60 5.64
C SER A 170 10.58 16.79 6.44
N VAL A 171 10.85 15.50 6.61
CA VAL A 171 9.99 14.57 7.35
C VAL A 171 10.87 13.66 8.20
N ASP A 172 10.56 13.59 9.50
CA ASP A 172 11.23 12.70 10.44
C ASP A 172 10.74 11.25 10.28
N PRO A 173 11.50 10.24 10.74
CA PRO A 173 11.07 8.84 10.72
C PRO A 173 9.66 8.64 11.32
N GLY A 174 8.76 8.00 10.56
CA GLY A 174 7.36 7.79 10.94
C GLY A 174 6.47 9.02 10.78
N GLY A 175 7.03 10.18 10.44
CA GLY A 175 6.31 11.40 10.12
C GLY A 175 5.61 11.33 8.77
N THR A 176 4.58 12.16 8.62
CA THR A 176 3.74 12.22 7.42
C THR A 176 3.67 13.65 6.89
N PHE A 177 4.04 13.84 5.62
CA PHE A 177 3.70 15.02 4.85
C PHE A 177 2.34 14.82 4.19
N ALA A 178 1.42 15.79 4.30
CA ALA A 178 0.08 15.69 3.72
C ALA A 178 -0.36 17.03 3.10
N GLN A 179 -1.08 16.95 1.99
CA GLN A 179 -1.62 18.08 1.25
C GLN A 179 -3.02 17.79 0.70
N THR A 180 -3.80 18.85 0.51
CA THR A 180 -5.10 18.79 -0.17
C THR A 180 -5.06 19.75 -1.36
N LEU A 181 -5.25 19.22 -2.57
CA LEU A 181 -5.42 20.02 -3.77
C LEU A 181 -6.92 20.22 -3.98
N THR A 182 -7.39 21.46 -3.90
CA THR A 182 -8.81 21.77 -3.98
C THR A 182 -9.29 21.97 -5.41
N GLY A 183 -10.55 21.60 -5.69
CA GLY A 183 -11.18 21.90 -6.98
C GLY A 183 -10.52 21.24 -8.20
N THR A 184 -9.80 20.14 -8.01
CA THR A 184 -9.15 19.40 -9.09
C THR A 184 -10.15 18.68 -10.00
N GLY A 185 -11.25 18.20 -9.41
CA GLY A 185 -12.23 17.36 -10.10
C GLY A 185 -11.68 16.00 -10.55
N LEU A 186 -10.51 15.60 -10.06
CA LEU A 186 -9.85 14.34 -10.39
C LEU A 186 -10.18 13.25 -9.37
N ASP A 187 -10.34 12.01 -9.86
CA ASP A 187 -10.33 10.82 -9.01
C ASP A 187 -8.89 10.36 -8.69
N GLU A 188 -8.73 9.44 -7.73
CA GLU A 188 -7.41 8.93 -7.32
C GLU A 188 -6.64 8.18 -8.43
N LYS A 189 -7.33 7.68 -9.47
CA LYS A 189 -6.72 7.02 -10.64
C LYS A 189 -6.35 8.02 -11.74
N GLN A 190 -6.73 9.28 -11.61
CA GLN A 190 -6.39 10.33 -12.56
C GLN A 190 -5.19 11.16 -12.10
N ALA A 191 -4.64 10.88 -10.92
CA ALA A 191 -3.46 11.54 -10.39
C ALA A 191 -2.30 10.56 -10.15
N VAL A 192 -1.07 11.08 -10.28
CA VAL A 192 0.17 10.39 -9.90
C VAL A 192 0.86 11.22 -8.85
N LEU A 193 1.10 10.66 -7.67
CA LEU A 193 1.93 11.24 -6.62
C LEU A 193 3.33 10.64 -6.75
N GLY A 194 4.35 11.47 -6.89
CA GLY A 194 5.75 11.03 -6.85
C GLY A 194 6.56 11.81 -5.83
N VAL A 195 7.56 11.13 -5.31
CA VAL A 195 8.50 11.66 -4.31
C VAL A 195 9.90 11.48 -4.85
N LEU A 196 10.64 12.58 -4.91
CA LEU A 196 12.02 12.59 -5.34
C LEU A 196 12.91 13.08 -4.21
N GLU A 197 14.16 12.66 -4.25
CA GLU A 197 15.24 13.19 -3.42
C GLU A 197 16.47 13.34 -4.32
N ASN A 198 17.09 14.52 -4.32
CA ASN A 198 18.20 14.84 -5.23
C ASN A 198 17.87 14.53 -6.72
N GLU A 199 16.66 14.88 -7.17
CA GLU A 199 16.11 14.58 -8.51
C GLU A 199 16.00 13.08 -8.88
N LYS A 200 16.26 12.16 -7.93
CA LYS A 200 16.04 10.73 -8.10
C LYS A 200 14.67 10.35 -7.56
N LEU A 201 13.91 9.55 -8.32
CA LEU A 201 12.59 9.08 -7.89
C LEU A 201 12.80 8.06 -6.77
N LEU A 202 12.30 8.39 -5.59
CA LEU A 202 12.21 7.45 -4.47
C LEU A 202 10.99 6.55 -4.66
N ALA A 203 9.85 7.12 -5.05
CA ALA A 203 8.62 6.37 -5.22
C ALA A 203 7.57 7.14 -6.05
N ALA A 204 6.67 6.42 -6.72
CA ALA A 204 5.47 6.98 -7.33
C ALA A 204 4.26 6.06 -7.11
N SER A 205 3.06 6.63 -6.99
CA SER A 205 1.80 5.89 -6.88
C SER A 205 1.46 5.10 -8.16
N ASP A 206 2.14 5.42 -9.25
CA ASP A 206 2.13 4.69 -10.52
C ASP A 206 3.45 4.93 -11.26
N LEU A 207 4.15 3.85 -11.63
CA LEU A 207 5.44 3.89 -12.32
C LEU A 207 5.33 3.92 -13.85
N VAL A 208 4.12 3.74 -14.40
CA VAL A 208 3.92 3.60 -15.86
C VAL A 208 3.53 4.93 -16.53
N GLY A 209 3.11 5.93 -15.75
CA GLY A 209 2.52 7.17 -16.27
C GLY A 209 3.48 8.35 -16.34
N CYS A 210 3.89 8.86 -15.18
CA CYS A 210 4.55 10.15 -15.02
C CYS A 210 5.61 10.10 -13.91
N PRO A 211 6.75 10.82 -14.06
CA PRO A 211 7.10 11.65 -15.20
C PRO A 211 7.83 10.89 -16.32
N ARG A 212 7.44 11.15 -17.58
CA ARG A 212 8.01 10.46 -18.75
C ARG A 212 9.43 10.90 -19.14
N TYR A 213 9.94 12.03 -18.62
CA TYR A 213 11.17 12.66 -19.15
C TYR A 213 12.12 13.28 -18.12
N SER A 214 11.85 13.20 -16.81
CA SER A 214 12.57 14.05 -15.83
C SER A 214 13.21 13.32 -14.67
N ILE A 215 13.22 11.99 -14.63
CA ILE A 215 13.83 11.27 -13.51
C ILE A 215 14.61 10.05 -13.98
N HIS A 216 15.88 9.96 -13.57
CA HIS A 216 16.63 8.71 -13.65
C HIS A 216 15.94 7.67 -12.76
N LEU A 217 15.28 6.68 -13.38
CA LEU A 217 14.87 5.48 -12.68
C LEU A 217 16.13 4.73 -12.23
N PRO A 218 16.29 4.37 -10.94
CA PRO A 218 17.36 3.46 -10.56
C PRO A 218 17.20 2.15 -11.33
N HIS A 219 18.31 1.64 -11.87
CA HIS A 219 18.36 0.29 -12.41
C HIS A 219 17.93 -0.68 -11.31
N VAL A 220 16.82 -1.39 -11.53
CA VAL A 220 16.49 -2.59 -10.76
C VAL A 220 17.51 -3.64 -11.22
N SER A 221 18.51 -3.92 -10.40
CA SER A 221 19.32 -5.13 -10.56
C SER A 221 18.39 -6.33 -10.38
N GLN A 222 18.28 -7.12 -11.44
CA GLN A 222 17.52 -8.37 -11.51
C GLN A 222 18.03 -9.40 -10.50
#